data_AF-A0A8J7SJR6-F1
#
_entry.id   AF-A0A8J7SJR6-F1
#
_cell.length_a   1.000
_cell.length_b   1.000
_cell.length_c   1.000
_cell.angle_alpha   90.00
_cell.angle_beta   90.00
_cell.angle_gamma   90.00
#
_symmetry.space_group_name_H-M   'P 1'
#
loop_
_entity.id
_entity.type
_entity.pdbx_description
1 polymer ?
#
loop_
_entity_poly.entity_id
_entity_poly.type
_entity_poly.pdbx_seq_one_letter_code
_entity_poly.pdbx_strand_id
1 'polypeptide(L)'
;MKSIIALIPLFILSPITAHAQLLSEEPSLETYETMAKNGDVEAMVSAGLAYHLGDGVKQDYKAAMTWYLMAFEKADGDALNNIGVMYRDGLGVSKNPKIAYLLFLAVHMNGLGSEATQYRAGGNLNKLMPSMKEDEIYEALSYTWAYVLQVVKSRGEDLSTDEDVLPSAENVRIRDNDWWLDSEKKQMNFESPAPWNKSK
;
A
#
# COMPACT_ATOMS: atom_id res chain seq x y z
N MET A 1 -28.82 24.73 65.32
CA MET A 1 -27.59 25.16 64.63
C MET A 1 -26.82 23.93 64.18
N LYS A 2 -26.57 23.79 62.86
CA LYS A 2 -25.34 23.26 62.20
C LYS A 2 -24.62 22.07 62.88
N SER A 3 -24.37 20.90 62.29
CA SER A 3 -24.17 20.53 60.88
C SER A 3 -24.23 19.01 60.70
N ILE A 4 -24.64 18.59 59.51
CA ILE A 4 -24.46 17.26 58.93
C ILE A 4 -22.98 17.13 58.50
N ILE A 5 -22.29 16.06 58.90
CA ILE A 5 -21.15 15.51 58.14
C ILE A 5 -21.31 13.98 58.15
N ALA A 6 -21.76 13.46 57.01
CA ALA A 6 -21.57 12.07 56.65
C ALA A 6 -20.14 11.91 56.13
N LEU A 7 -19.39 10.95 56.65
CA LEU A 7 -18.17 10.47 56.00
C LEU A 7 -18.30 8.96 55.77
N ILE A 8 -18.46 8.64 54.50
CA ILE A 8 -18.51 7.30 53.88
C ILE A 8 -17.14 6.62 54.08
N PRO A 9 -17.08 5.29 54.34
CA PRO A 9 -15.83 4.61 54.59
C PRO A 9 -14.89 4.66 53.38
N LEU A 10 -13.63 4.92 53.69
CA LEU A 10 -12.47 4.95 52.80
C LEU A 10 -12.26 3.56 52.19
N PHE A 11 -12.74 3.34 50.96
CA PHE A 11 -12.30 2.21 50.16
C PHE A 11 -10.88 2.49 49.66
N ILE A 12 -9.92 1.77 50.22
CA ILE A 12 -8.53 1.79 49.82
C ILE A 12 -8.46 1.06 48.47
N LEU A 13 -8.57 1.79 47.36
CA LEU A 13 -8.13 1.24 46.07
C LEU A 13 -6.61 1.12 46.12
N SER A 14 -6.13 -0.12 46.28
CA SER A 14 -4.71 -0.46 46.18
C SER A 14 -4.15 -0.06 44.81
N PRO A 15 -2.88 0.37 44.70
CA PRO A 15 -2.24 0.84 43.45
C PRO A 15 -2.08 -0.26 42.37
N ILE A 16 -2.50 -1.49 42.66
CA ILE A 16 -2.35 -2.64 41.76
C ILE A 16 -3.32 -2.54 40.57
N THR A 17 -4.47 -1.86 40.69
CA THR A 17 -5.38 -1.64 39.56
C THR A 17 -4.92 -0.55 38.60
N ALA A 18 -4.05 0.36 39.01
CA ALA A 18 -3.50 1.40 38.13
C ALA A 18 -2.37 0.87 37.22
N HIS A 19 -1.68 -0.20 37.63
CA HIS A 19 -0.56 -0.78 36.86
C HIS A 19 -1.02 -1.72 35.73
N ALA A 20 -2.29 -2.12 35.72
CA ALA A 20 -2.88 -2.92 34.63
C ALA A 20 -3.47 -2.08 33.50
N GLN A 21 -3.56 -0.75 33.67
CA GLN A 21 -4.09 0.19 32.68
C GLN A 21 -2.98 0.91 31.90
N LEU A 22 -1.89 0.19 31.68
CA LEU A 22 -0.79 0.58 30.79
C LEU A 22 -0.54 -0.50 29.74
N LEU A 23 -1.60 -1.22 29.34
CA LEU A 23 -1.69 -1.73 27.98
C LEU A 23 -1.77 -0.48 27.11
N SER A 24 -0.71 -0.20 26.36
CA SER A 24 -0.64 0.88 25.38
C SER A 24 -1.97 0.97 24.64
N GLU A 25 -2.74 2.04 24.85
CA GLU A 25 -3.88 2.31 24.00
C GLU A 25 -3.32 2.44 22.57
N GLU A 26 -3.63 1.48 21.71
CA GLU A 26 -3.32 1.57 20.29
C GLU A 26 -3.78 2.95 19.80
N PRO A 27 -2.94 3.72 19.07
CA PRO A 27 -3.29 5.08 18.72
C PRO A 27 -4.65 5.12 18.00
N SER A 28 -5.53 6.01 18.45
CA SER A 28 -6.83 6.20 17.79
C SER A 28 -6.65 6.74 16.37
N LEU A 29 -7.69 6.61 15.53
CA LEU A 29 -7.71 7.23 14.21
C LEU A 29 -7.41 8.75 14.29
N GLU A 30 -7.98 9.45 15.26
CA GLU A 30 -7.72 10.90 15.45
C GLU A 30 -6.23 11.18 15.71
N THR A 31 -5.56 10.31 16.48
CA THR A 31 -4.12 10.39 16.73
C THR A 31 -3.33 10.21 15.44
N TYR A 32 -3.64 9.17 14.65
CA TYR A 32 -2.99 8.94 13.36
C TYR A 32 -3.21 10.12 12.39
N GLU A 33 -4.43 10.62 12.26
CA GLU A 33 -4.72 11.76 11.36
C GLU A 33 -3.97 13.03 11.80
N THR A 34 -3.83 13.25 13.10
CA THR A 34 -3.07 14.39 13.65
C THR A 34 -1.58 14.27 13.34
N MET A 35 -0.98 13.09 13.54
CA MET A 35 0.41 12.83 13.21
C MET A 35 0.65 12.93 11.69
N ALA A 36 -0.26 12.38 10.89
CA ALA A 36 -0.20 12.43 9.43
C ALA A 36 -0.27 13.86 8.89
N LYS A 37 -1.11 14.73 9.48
CA LYS A 37 -1.15 16.18 9.15
C LYS A 37 0.17 16.88 9.46
N ASN A 38 0.95 16.38 10.42
CA ASN A 38 2.29 16.88 10.75
C ASN A 38 3.40 16.24 9.89
N GLY A 39 3.05 15.42 8.90
CA GLY A 39 3.99 14.82 7.94
C GLY A 39 4.49 13.43 8.32
N ASP A 40 3.93 12.80 9.35
CA ASP A 40 4.27 11.43 9.71
C ASP A 40 3.71 10.44 8.69
N VAL A 41 4.61 9.74 7.98
CA VAL A 41 4.29 8.81 6.89
C VAL A 41 3.70 7.50 7.42
N GLU A 42 4.19 7.00 8.55
CA GLU A 42 3.67 5.77 9.17
C GLU A 42 2.26 6.00 9.69
N ALA A 43 1.99 7.20 10.23
CA ALA A 43 0.65 7.60 10.62
C ALA A 43 -0.32 7.71 9.42
N MET A 44 0.15 8.16 8.24
CA MET A 44 -0.65 8.13 7.01
C MET A 44 -1.03 6.69 6.64
N VAL A 45 -0.07 5.75 6.68
CA VAL A 45 -0.34 4.32 6.43
C VAL A 45 -1.33 3.76 7.44
N SER A 46 -1.16 4.08 8.72
CA SER A 46 -2.02 3.60 9.81
C SER A 46 -3.44 4.16 9.70
N ALA A 47 -3.60 5.45 9.41
CA ALA A 47 -4.91 6.04 9.12
C ALA A 47 -5.57 5.35 7.91
N GLY A 48 -4.81 5.13 6.84
CA GLY A 48 -5.29 4.38 5.68
C GLY A 48 -5.77 2.97 6.04
N LEU A 49 -5.04 2.26 6.91
CA LEU A 49 -5.40 0.92 7.38
C LEU A 49 -6.67 0.93 8.25
N ALA A 50 -6.82 1.90 9.14
CA ALA A 50 -8.03 2.05 9.95
C ALA A 50 -9.27 2.21 9.08
N TYR A 51 -9.23 3.08 8.06
CA TYR A 51 -10.31 3.21 7.08
C TYR A 51 -10.50 1.96 6.21
N HIS A 52 -9.42 1.27 5.84
CA HIS A 52 -9.47 0.04 5.04
C HIS A 52 -10.15 -1.11 5.79
N LEU A 53 -9.87 -1.27 7.07
CA LEU A 53 -10.41 -2.35 7.91
C LEU A 53 -11.72 -1.95 8.62
N GLY A 54 -12.01 -0.66 8.73
CA GLY A 54 -13.08 -0.16 9.58
C GLY A 54 -12.75 -0.28 11.07
N ASP A 55 -11.48 -0.11 11.43
CA ASP A 55 -11.03 -0.16 12.83
C ASP A 55 -11.18 1.21 13.50
N GLY A 56 -12.04 1.29 14.53
CA GLY A 56 -12.39 2.56 15.17
C GLY A 56 -13.19 3.54 14.29
N VAL A 57 -13.49 3.19 13.04
CA VAL A 57 -14.22 4.02 12.07
C VAL A 57 -15.06 3.16 11.12
N LYS A 58 -16.08 3.72 10.47
CA LYS A 58 -16.76 3.02 9.37
C LYS A 58 -15.75 2.76 8.23
N GLN A 59 -15.71 1.53 7.74
CA GLN A 59 -14.87 1.18 6.59
C GLN A 59 -15.16 2.11 5.40
N ASP A 60 -14.10 2.69 4.84
CA ASP A 60 -14.15 3.59 3.70
C ASP A 60 -12.87 3.44 2.85
N TYR A 61 -12.98 2.68 1.76
CA TYR A 61 -11.87 2.49 0.85
C TYR A 61 -11.44 3.77 0.10
N LYS A 62 -12.35 4.73 -0.12
CA LYS A 62 -11.96 6.00 -0.77
C LYS A 62 -11.12 6.84 0.17
N ALA A 63 -11.45 6.86 1.46
CA ALA A 63 -10.62 7.48 2.49
C ALA A 63 -9.26 6.75 2.61
N ALA A 64 -9.26 5.42 2.69
CA ALA A 64 -8.03 4.61 2.73
C ALA A 64 -7.09 4.91 1.55
N MET A 65 -7.62 4.92 0.32
CA MET A 65 -6.85 5.27 -0.89
C MET A 65 -6.21 6.66 -0.78
N THR A 66 -6.94 7.64 -0.21
CA THR A 66 -6.43 9.01 -0.05
C THR A 66 -5.19 9.02 0.84
N TRP A 67 -5.25 8.34 1.99
CA TRP A 67 -4.14 8.26 2.94
C TRP A 67 -2.95 7.48 2.38
N TYR A 68 -3.19 6.36 1.70
CA TYR A 68 -2.11 5.61 1.05
C TYR A 68 -1.45 6.42 -0.08
N LEU A 69 -2.20 7.17 -0.88
CA LEU A 69 -1.62 8.03 -1.91
C LEU A 69 -0.70 9.08 -1.30
N MET A 70 -1.10 9.70 -0.18
CA MET A 70 -0.26 10.67 0.53
C MET A 70 1.06 10.05 1.01
N ALA A 71 1.01 8.86 1.62
CA ALA A 71 2.21 8.13 2.05
C ALA A 71 3.08 7.69 0.87
N PHE A 72 2.47 7.22 -0.21
CA PHE A 72 3.17 6.84 -1.43
C PHE A 72 3.88 8.03 -2.10
N GLU A 73 3.31 9.23 -2.09
CA GLU A 73 3.99 10.45 -2.56
C GLU A 73 5.25 10.81 -1.74
N LYS A 74 5.43 10.18 -0.56
CA LYS A 74 6.63 10.22 0.27
C LYS A 74 7.51 8.97 0.10
N ALA A 75 7.31 8.21 -0.97
CA ALA A 75 8.02 6.97 -1.32
C ALA A 75 7.82 5.81 -0.33
N ASP A 76 6.69 5.77 0.38
CA ASP A 76 6.39 4.67 1.29
C ASP A 76 5.98 3.38 0.55
N GLY A 77 6.69 2.28 0.84
CA GLY A 77 6.46 0.98 0.21
C GLY A 77 5.23 0.24 0.74
N ASP A 78 4.84 0.46 2.00
CA ASP A 78 3.66 -0.18 2.59
C ASP A 78 2.38 0.38 2.00
N ALA A 79 2.34 1.70 1.84
CA ALA A 79 1.30 2.39 1.12
C ALA A 79 1.15 1.86 -0.31
N LEU A 80 2.25 1.75 -1.06
CA LEU A 80 2.22 1.27 -2.44
C LEU A 80 1.74 -0.18 -2.54
N ASN A 81 2.16 -1.06 -1.62
CA ASN A 81 1.65 -2.42 -1.51
C ASN A 81 0.15 -2.44 -1.21
N ASN A 82 -0.34 -1.59 -0.30
CA ASN A 82 -1.76 -1.53 0.04
C ASN A 82 -2.61 -1.02 -1.13
N ILE A 83 -2.14 -0.03 -1.89
CA ILE A 83 -2.77 0.41 -3.16
C ILE A 83 -2.84 -0.76 -4.14
N GLY A 84 -1.76 -1.55 -4.27
CA GLY A 84 -1.74 -2.76 -5.08
C GLY A 84 -2.83 -3.77 -4.69
N VAL A 85 -3.01 -3.99 -3.37
CA VAL A 85 -4.09 -4.85 -2.84
C VAL A 85 -5.47 -4.31 -3.24
N MET A 86 -5.69 -2.99 -3.14
CA MET A 86 -6.96 -2.38 -3.52
C MET A 86 -7.29 -2.59 -4.99
N TYR A 87 -6.32 -2.47 -5.91
CA TYR A 87 -6.53 -2.76 -7.33
C TYR A 87 -6.69 -4.26 -7.61
N ARG A 88 -6.00 -5.13 -6.88
CA ARG A 88 -6.14 -6.59 -7.01
C ARG A 88 -7.56 -7.04 -6.69
N ASP A 89 -8.13 -6.49 -5.62
CA ASP A 89 -9.38 -6.95 -5.04
C ASP A 89 -10.59 -6.07 -5.42
N GLY A 90 -10.37 -4.91 -6.06
CA GLY A 90 -11.41 -3.97 -6.45
C GLY A 90 -12.01 -3.20 -5.27
N LEU A 91 -11.17 -2.83 -4.29
CA LEU A 91 -11.61 -2.17 -3.06
C LEU A 91 -11.60 -0.66 -3.22
N GLY A 92 -12.78 -0.06 -3.39
CA GLY A 92 -12.93 1.39 -3.60
C GLY A 92 -12.44 1.90 -4.95
N VAL A 93 -11.97 0.99 -5.82
CA VAL A 93 -11.56 1.21 -7.21
C VAL A 93 -12.00 0.04 -8.08
N SER A 94 -12.11 0.24 -9.39
CA SER A 94 -12.33 -0.89 -10.31
C SER A 94 -11.14 -1.85 -10.26
N LYS A 95 -11.43 -3.15 -10.12
CA LYS A 95 -10.41 -4.20 -10.11
C LYS A 95 -9.55 -4.11 -11.39
N ASN A 96 -8.24 -4.00 -11.20
CA ASN A 96 -7.27 -3.92 -12.29
C ASN A 96 -6.02 -4.74 -11.93
N PRO A 97 -5.96 -6.03 -12.30
CA PRO A 97 -4.85 -6.91 -11.95
C PRO A 97 -3.53 -6.49 -12.61
N LYS A 98 -3.55 -5.83 -13.78
CA LYS A 98 -2.36 -5.33 -14.46
C LYS A 98 -1.69 -4.22 -13.66
N ILE A 99 -2.47 -3.27 -13.17
CA ILE A 99 -1.97 -2.21 -12.27
C ILE A 99 -1.49 -2.81 -10.96
N ALA A 100 -2.26 -3.71 -10.33
CA ALA A 100 -1.83 -4.36 -9.09
C ALA A 100 -0.48 -5.08 -9.24
N TYR A 101 -0.31 -5.84 -10.34
CA TYR A 101 0.94 -6.52 -10.67
C TYR A 101 2.12 -5.55 -10.71
N LEU A 102 1.99 -4.42 -11.42
CA LEU A 102 3.04 -3.41 -11.52
C LEU A 102 3.35 -2.74 -10.18
N LEU A 103 2.35 -2.49 -9.34
CA LEU A 103 2.57 -1.87 -8.02
C LEU A 103 3.32 -2.82 -7.09
N PHE A 104 2.96 -4.11 -7.05
CA PHE A 104 3.71 -5.08 -6.25
C PHE A 104 5.13 -5.30 -6.78
N LEU A 105 5.27 -5.35 -8.11
CA LEU A 105 6.59 -5.47 -8.76
C LEU A 105 7.47 -4.26 -8.46
N ALA A 106 6.91 -3.04 -8.50
CA ALA A 106 7.62 -1.81 -8.17
C ALA A 106 8.06 -1.78 -6.71
N VAL A 107 7.22 -2.23 -5.77
CA VAL A 107 7.64 -2.40 -4.37
C VAL A 107 8.84 -3.34 -4.32
N HIS A 108 8.74 -4.51 -4.96
CA HIS A 108 9.76 -5.54 -4.87
C HIS A 108 11.11 -5.15 -5.49
N MET A 109 11.08 -4.64 -6.72
CA MET A 109 12.28 -4.36 -7.49
C MET A 109 13.03 -3.11 -7.04
N ASN A 110 12.30 -2.07 -6.62
CA ASN A 110 12.91 -0.81 -6.19
C ASN A 110 13.33 -0.84 -4.70
N GLY A 111 13.22 -2.00 -4.03
CA GLY A 111 13.56 -2.14 -2.62
C GLY A 111 12.74 -1.21 -1.71
N LEU A 112 11.51 -0.87 -2.08
CA LEU A 112 10.69 0.06 -1.30
C LEU A 112 10.17 -0.60 -0.02
N GLY A 113 10.26 0.12 1.09
CA GLY A 113 9.82 -0.33 2.41
C GLY A 113 10.76 -1.34 3.07
N SER A 114 10.27 -1.98 4.12
CA SER A 114 11.00 -2.95 4.94
C SER A 114 11.07 -4.33 4.30
N GLU A 115 11.86 -5.25 4.86
CA GLU A 115 11.83 -6.68 4.49
C GLU A 115 10.40 -7.27 4.57
N ALA A 116 9.62 -6.87 5.57
CA ALA A 116 8.23 -7.30 5.70
C ALA A 116 7.35 -6.75 4.56
N THR A 117 7.61 -5.52 4.11
CA THR A 117 6.96 -4.91 2.94
C THR A 117 7.27 -5.70 1.67
N GLN A 118 8.55 -6.01 1.46
CA GLN A 118 9.05 -6.82 0.35
C GLN A 118 8.39 -8.20 0.32
N TYR A 119 8.36 -8.88 1.48
CA TYR A 119 7.72 -10.17 1.63
C TYR A 119 6.21 -10.14 1.30
N ARG A 120 5.50 -9.11 1.78
CA ARG A 120 4.08 -8.92 1.47
C ARG A 120 3.83 -8.69 -0.02
N ALA A 121 4.63 -7.83 -0.66
CA ALA A 121 4.51 -7.56 -2.10
C ALA A 121 4.80 -8.82 -2.94
N GLY A 122 5.88 -9.55 -2.64
CA GLY A 122 6.18 -10.83 -3.30
C GLY A 122 5.09 -11.88 -3.08
N GLY A 123 4.54 -11.97 -1.86
CA GLY A 123 3.40 -12.83 -1.56
C GLY A 123 2.14 -12.46 -2.34
N ASN A 124 1.90 -11.16 -2.55
CA ASN A 124 0.78 -10.67 -3.37
C ASN A 124 0.98 -10.96 -4.86
N LEU A 125 2.21 -10.84 -5.39
CA LEU A 125 2.55 -11.29 -6.76
C LEU A 125 2.28 -12.77 -6.93
N ASN A 126 2.77 -13.61 -6.02
CA ASN A 126 2.58 -15.06 -6.09
C ASN A 126 1.11 -15.49 -6.06
N LYS A 127 0.25 -14.72 -5.36
CA LYS A 127 -1.20 -14.95 -5.36
C LYS A 127 -1.87 -14.50 -6.67
N LEU A 128 -1.39 -13.41 -7.26
CA LEU A 128 -2.01 -12.79 -8.43
C LEU A 128 -1.62 -13.50 -9.74
N MET A 129 -0.34 -13.82 -9.91
CA MET A 129 0.22 -14.35 -11.16
C MET A 129 -0.50 -15.59 -11.70
N PRO A 130 -0.91 -16.60 -10.90
CA PRO A 130 -1.60 -17.77 -11.43
C PRO A 130 -2.97 -17.47 -12.05
N SER A 131 -3.56 -16.32 -11.75
CA SER A 131 -4.87 -15.90 -12.27
C SER A 131 -4.78 -14.99 -13.50
N MET A 132 -3.58 -14.52 -13.84
CA MET A 132 -3.35 -13.67 -15.01
C MET A 132 -2.90 -14.50 -16.20
N LYS A 133 -3.37 -14.15 -17.39
CA LYS A 133 -2.87 -14.72 -18.62
C LYS A 133 -1.51 -14.11 -18.99
N GLU A 134 -0.74 -14.84 -19.79
CA GLU A 134 0.60 -14.41 -20.22
C GLU A 134 0.55 -13.09 -21.00
N ASP A 135 -0.45 -12.91 -21.87
CA ASP A 135 -0.69 -11.67 -22.63
C ASP A 135 -1.05 -10.49 -21.72
N GLU A 136 -1.83 -10.70 -20.67
CA GLU A 136 -2.15 -9.66 -19.68
C GLU A 136 -0.90 -9.20 -18.91
N ILE A 137 0.01 -10.13 -18.59
CA ILE A 137 1.28 -9.81 -17.94
C ILE A 137 2.18 -9.00 -18.88
N TYR A 138 2.28 -9.40 -20.16
CA TYR A 138 3.03 -8.61 -21.14
C TYR A 138 2.46 -7.23 -21.35
N GLU A 139 1.14 -7.13 -21.44
CA GLU A 139 0.46 -5.86 -21.57
C GLU A 139 0.73 -4.98 -20.33
N ALA A 140 0.66 -5.52 -19.12
CA ALA A 140 1.00 -4.78 -17.91
C ALA A 140 2.44 -4.25 -17.97
N LEU A 141 3.41 -5.12 -18.28
CA LEU A 141 4.83 -4.76 -18.33
C LEU A 141 5.17 -3.77 -19.44
N SER A 142 4.27 -3.58 -20.39
CA SER A 142 4.38 -2.60 -21.44
C SER A 142 4.05 -1.18 -20.95
N TYR A 143 3.29 -1.03 -19.87
CA TYR A 143 2.89 0.26 -19.33
C TYR A 143 4.06 1.08 -18.76
N THR A 144 4.04 2.38 -19.02
CA THR A 144 5.00 3.33 -18.40
C THR A 144 4.63 3.59 -16.94
N TRP A 145 5.59 4.01 -16.10
CA TRP A 145 5.28 4.42 -14.73
C TRP A 145 4.29 5.59 -14.71
N ALA A 146 4.42 6.53 -15.65
CA ALA A 146 3.53 7.67 -15.78
C ALA A 146 2.07 7.23 -15.98
N TYR A 147 1.83 6.23 -16.85
CA TYR A 147 0.52 5.60 -17.00
C TYR A 147 0.00 5.04 -15.68
N VAL A 148 0.82 4.22 -15.02
CA VAL A 148 0.43 3.55 -13.76
C VAL A 148 0.05 4.59 -12.71
N LEU A 149 0.86 5.63 -12.56
CA LEU A 149 0.58 6.74 -11.64
C LEU A 149 -0.69 7.50 -12.01
N GLN A 150 -0.93 7.76 -13.28
CA GLN A 150 -2.16 8.41 -13.74
C GLN A 150 -3.39 7.59 -13.32
N VAL A 151 -3.38 6.28 -13.61
CA VAL A 151 -4.48 5.37 -13.25
C VAL A 151 -4.68 5.33 -11.73
N VAL A 152 -3.59 5.25 -10.97
CA VAL A 152 -3.61 5.21 -9.50
C VAL A 152 -4.17 6.52 -8.91
N LYS A 153 -3.70 7.68 -9.40
CA LYS A 153 -4.15 9.00 -8.93
C LYS A 153 -5.60 9.29 -9.33
N SER A 154 -6.02 8.86 -10.52
CA SER A 154 -7.41 8.97 -10.96
C SER A 154 -8.32 7.92 -10.34
N ARG A 155 -7.79 6.99 -9.54
CA ARG A 155 -8.53 5.86 -8.94
C ARG A 155 -9.20 4.96 -9.99
N GLY A 156 -8.69 5.01 -11.23
CA GLY A 156 -9.25 4.33 -12.40
C GLY A 156 -10.46 5.03 -13.02
N GLU A 157 -10.79 6.26 -12.62
CA GLU A 157 -11.94 7.02 -13.16
C GLU A 157 -11.60 7.80 -14.43
N ASP A 158 -10.34 8.24 -14.58
CA ASP A 158 -9.84 8.91 -15.78
C ASP A 158 -8.66 8.12 -16.36
N LEU A 159 -8.92 7.49 -17.51
CA LEU A 159 -7.97 6.69 -18.28
C LEU A 159 -7.59 7.39 -19.59
N SER A 160 -7.95 8.67 -19.78
CA SER A 160 -7.55 9.41 -20.97
C SER A 160 -6.04 9.65 -20.92
N THR A 161 -5.29 8.78 -21.57
CA THR A 161 -3.84 8.89 -21.64
C THR A 161 -3.46 9.89 -22.72
N ASP A 162 -2.52 10.79 -22.44
CA ASP A 162 -1.83 11.53 -23.51
C ASP A 162 -1.22 10.52 -24.53
N GLU A 163 -1.10 10.91 -25.80
CA GLU A 163 -0.73 10.03 -26.94
C GLU A 163 0.55 9.19 -26.73
N ASP A 164 1.41 9.54 -25.77
CA ASP A 164 2.75 8.97 -25.56
C ASP A 164 2.86 7.96 -24.39
N VAL A 165 1.73 7.51 -23.82
CA VAL A 165 1.73 6.83 -22.51
C VAL A 165 1.56 5.30 -22.60
N LEU A 166 0.98 4.78 -23.69
CA LEU A 166 0.82 3.34 -23.95
C LEU A 166 1.76 2.86 -25.07
N PRO A 167 2.37 1.68 -24.94
CA PRO A 167 3.16 1.11 -26.03
C PRO A 167 2.26 0.66 -27.17
N SER A 168 2.74 0.90 -28.38
CA SER A 168 2.13 0.46 -29.62
C SER A 168 3.04 -0.55 -30.31
N ALA A 169 2.55 -1.16 -31.40
CA ALA A 169 3.38 -1.98 -32.28
C ALA A 169 4.61 -1.21 -32.84
N GLU A 170 4.56 0.12 -32.83
CA GLU A 170 5.61 1.01 -33.30
C GLU A 170 6.57 1.46 -32.18
N ASN A 171 6.13 1.39 -30.91
CA ASN A 171 6.88 1.81 -29.72
C ASN A 171 6.92 0.70 -28.66
N VAL A 172 7.66 -0.39 -28.96
CA VAL A 172 7.82 -1.54 -28.06
C VAL A 172 8.80 -1.17 -26.92
N ARG A 173 8.29 -0.57 -25.84
CA ARG A 173 9.12 -0.10 -24.71
C ARG A 173 9.56 -1.20 -23.72
N ILE A 174 9.81 -2.42 -24.20
CA ILE A 174 10.42 -3.49 -23.36
C ILE A 174 11.87 -3.13 -22.98
N ARG A 175 12.50 -2.14 -23.65
CA ARG A 175 13.92 -1.79 -23.50
C ARG A 175 14.23 -0.43 -22.89
N ASP A 176 13.27 0.48 -22.75
CA ASP A 176 13.57 1.90 -22.45
C ASP A 176 13.13 2.36 -21.05
N ASN A 177 12.73 1.43 -20.17
CA ASN A 177 12.20 1.84 -18.86
C ASN A 177 13.29 2.15 -17.82
N ASP A 178 14.58 1.89 -18.07
CA ASP A 178 15.67 2.07 -17.08
C ASP A 178 15.38 1.46 -15.67
N TRP A 179 14.36 0.61 -15.54
CA TRP A 179 13.92 -0.03 -14.28
C TRP A 179 14.82 -1.16 -13.81
N TRP A 180 15.85 -1.47 -14.59
CA TRP A 180 16.83 -2.49 -14.26
C TRP A 180 18.19 -1.86 -14.40
N LEU A 181 18.83 -1.48 -13.29
CA LEU A 181 20.25 -1.20 -13.35
C LEU A 181 20.96 -2.53 -13.65
N ASP A 182 21.87 -2.52 -14.63
CA ASP A 182 22.68 -3.70 -15.00
C ASP A 182 23.40 -4.35 -13.81
N SER A 183 23.59 -3.61 -12.72
CA SER A 183 24.12 -4.08 -11.44
C SER A 183 23.13 -4.92 -10.63
N GLU A 184 21.84 -4.58 -10.62
CA GLU A 184 20.80 -5.29 -9.88
C GLU A 184 20.46 -6.61 -10.57
N LYS A 185 20.43 -6.61 -11.91
CA LYS A 185 20.29 -7.81 -12.75
C LYS A 185 21.41 -8.84 -12.52
N LYS A 186 22.63 -8.39 -12.20
CA LYS A 186 23.79 -9.27 -11.91
C LYS A 186 23.74 -9.90 -10.51
N GLN A 187 22.97 -9.33 -9.59
CA GLN A 187 22.84 -9.81 -8.21
C GLN A 187 21.61 -10.72 -8.01
N MET A 188 20.72 -10.77 -9.00
CA MET A 188 19.58 -11.69 -9.01
C MET A 188 20.03 -13.13 -9.24
N ASN A 189 19.84 -13.95 -8.22
CA ASN A 189 20.12 -15.38 -8.17
C ASN A 189 18.83 -16.24 -8.30
N PHE A 190 17.77 -15.65 -8.85
CA PHE A 190 16.54 -16.34 -9.20
C PHE A 190 16.33 -16.28 -10.72
N GLU A 191 16.24 -17.44 -11.37
CA GLU A 191 15.93 -17.51 -12.80
C GLU A 191 14.55 -16.89 -13.04
N SER A 192 14.50 -15.80 -13.80
CA SER A 192 13.22 -15.22 -14.22
C SER A 192 12.47 -16.27 -15.06
N PRO A 193 11.19 -16.57 -14.76
CA PRO A 193 10.43 -17.55 -15.52
C PRO A 193 10.21 -17.09 -16.97
N ALA A 194 9.69 -17.95 -17.84
CA ALA A 194 9.41 -17.57 -19.22
C ALA A 194 8.56 -16.28 -19.31
N PRO A 195 8.83 -15.42 -20.30
CA PRO A 195 9.72 -15.62 -21.45
C PRO A 195 11.16 -15.15 -21.22
N TRP A 196 11.48 -14.64 -20.02
CA TRP A 196 12.72 -13.94 -19.75
C TRP A 196 13.95 -14.87 -19.78
N ASN A 197 13.73 -16.20 -19.73
CA ASN A 197 14.74 -17.25 -19.89
C ASN A 197 14.60 -18.10 -21.17
N LYS A 198 13.70 -17.78 -22.11
CA LYS A 198 13.63 -18.53 -23.36
C LYS A 198 14.88 -18.18 -24.18
N SER A 199 15.90 -19.04 -24.10
CA SER A 199 16.98 -19.06 -25.08
C SER A 199 16.32 -19.17 -26.46
N LYS A 200 16.64 -18.20 -27.34
CA LYS A 200 16.24 -18.27 -28.75
C LYS A 200 16.62 -19.61 -29.37
#